data_AF-A0A4Q2U163-F1
#
_entry.id   AF-A0A4Q2U163-F1
#
_cell.length_a   1.000
_cell.length_b   1.000
_cell.length_c   1.000
_cell.angle_alpha   90.00
_cell.angle_beta   90.00
_cell.angle_gamma   90.00
#
_symmetry.space_group_name_H-M   'P 1'
#
loop_
_entity.id
_entity.type
_entity.pdbx_description
1 polymer ?
#
loop_
_entity_poly.entity_id
_entity_poly.type
_entity_poly.pdbx_seq_one_letter_code
_entity_poly.pdbx_strand_id
1 'polypeptide(L)'
;MATLQETADLLAAHRLDAFATNDAILFQMADGLPGSRVVAGRWGAEHFAAAVAKGRRDGMPFLQAFVAHAGRDGTVARAIARAGLRGTVPAGG
;
A
#
# COMPACT_ATOMS: atom_id res chain seq x y z
N MET A 1 -7.08 -7.91 -16.39
CA MET A 1 -6.23 -7.08 -15.53
C MET A 1 -5.02 -7.94 -15.19
N ALA A 2 -3.80 -7.48 -15.51
CA ALA A 2 -2.61 -8.26 -15.25
C ALA A 2 -2.39 -8.41 -13.74
N THR A 3 -1.89 -9.57 -13.31
CA THR A 3 -1.49 -9.76 -11.91
C THR A 3 -0.17 -9.04 -11.61
N LEU A 4 0.19 -8.89 -10.34
CA LEU A 4 1.50 -8.32 -9.97
C LEU A 4 2.66 -9.19 -10.49
N GLN A 5 2.50 -10.52 -10.49
CA GLN A 5 3.49 -11.43 -11.04
C GLN A 5 3.65 -11.24 -12.54
N GLU A 6 2.54 -11.22 -13.28
CA GLU A 6 2.55 -11.00 -14.73
C GLU A 6 3.18 -9.64 -15.08
N THR A 7 2.93 -8.61 -14.27
CA THR A 7 3.55 -7.30 -14.44
C THR A 7 5.07 -7.35 -14.21
N ALA A 8 5.53 -8.08 -13.18
CA ALA A 8 6.96 -8.28 -12.92
C ALA A 8 7.64 -9.01 -14.08
N ASP A 9 7.01 -10.05 -14.64
CA ASP A 9 7.53 -10.82 -15.76
C ASP A 9 7.66 -9.94 -17.03
N LEU A 10 6.69 -9.07 -17.29
CA LEU A 10 6.74 -8.14 -18.41
C LEU A 10 7.82 -7.06 -18.25
N LEU A 11 8.04 -6.55 -17.03
CA LEU A 11 9.15 -5.64 -16.73
C LEU A 11 10.51 -6.34 -16.93
N ALA A 12 10.66 -7.57 -16.42
CA ALA A 12 11.87 -8.37 -16.59
C ALA A 12 12.19 -8.67 -18.06
N ALA A 13 11.15 -8.89 -18.87
CA ALA A 13 11.27 -9.13 -20.30
C ALA A 13 11.43 -7.86 -21.15
N HIS A 14 11.57 -6.67 -20.52
CA HIS A 14 11.60 -5.37 -21.20
C HIS A 14 10.41 -5.13 -22.14
N ARG A 15 9.25 -5.70 -21.79
CA ARG A 15 7.97 -5.49 -22.49
C ARG A 15 7.13 -4.38 -21.88
N LEU A 16 7.52 -3.89 -20.71
CA LEU A 16 7.05 -2.68 -20.07
C LEU A 16 8.26 -1.83 -19.71
N ASP A 17 8.17 -0.53 -19.94
CA ASP A 17 9.23 0.41 -19.54
C ASP A 17 9.09 0.83 -18.07
N ALA A 18 7.86 0.89 -17.56
CA ALA A 18 7.55 1.25 -16.19
C ALA A 18 6.18 0.70 -15.76
N PHE A 19 5.97 0.63 -14.45
CA PHE A 19 4.69 0.28 -13.84
C PHE A 19 4.38 1.27 -12.72
N ALA A 20 3.10 1.61 -12.56
CA ALA A 20 2.65 2.58 -11.57
C ALA A 20 1.49 2.04 -10.75
N THR A 21 1.65 2.11 -9.43
CA THR A 21 0.67 1.76 -8.40
C THR A 21 1.13 2.46 -7.10
N ASN A 22 0.84 1.90 -5.94
CA ASN A 22 1.28 2.40 -4.65
C ASN A 22 2.71 1.96 -4.29
N ASP A 23 3.40 2.79 -3.52
CA ASP A 23 4.81 2.55 -3.14
C ASP A 23 5.01 1.21 -2.43
N ALA A 24 4.07 0.80 -1.58
CA ALA A 24 4.17 -0.47 -0.86
C ALA A 24 4.30 -1.67 -1.81
N ILE A 25 3.45 -1.72 -2.84
CA ILE A 25 3.51 -2.74 -3.89
C ILE A 25 4.77 -2.58 -4.73
N LEU A 26 5.14 -1.35 -5.11
CA LEU A 26 6.35 -1.11 -5.91
C LEU A 26 7.61 -1.58 -5.19
N PHE A 27 7.74 -1.32 -3.89
CA PHE A 27 8.86 -1.79 -3.08
C PHE A 27 8.87 -3.31 -2.92
N GLN A 28 7.71 -3.93 -2.69
CA GLN A 28 7.60 -5.39 -2.63
C GLN A 28 8.01 -6.05 -3.97
N MET A 29 7.57 -5.49 -5.10
CA MET A 29 7.94 -5.98 -6.43
C MET A 29 9.44 -5.79 -6.69
N ALA A 30 10.00 -4.64 -6.32
CA ALA A 30 11.41 -4.33 -6.55
C ALA A 30 12.36 -5.28 -5.80
N ASP A 31 12.00 -5.74 -4.59
CA ASP A 31 12.80 -6.73 -3.85
C ASP A 31 12.95 -8.05 -4.62
N GLY A 32 11.95 -8.42 -5.41
CA GLY A 32 11.92 -9.66 -6.19
C GLY A 32 12.40 -9.51 -7.63
N LEU A 33 12.71 -8.29 -8.09
CA LEU A 33 13.07 -8.00 -9.48
C LEU A 33 14.44 -7.31 -9.55
N PRO A 34 15.54 -8.08 -9.65
CA PRO A 34 16.89 -7.53 -9.73
C PRO A 34 17.06 -6.51 -10.86
N GLY A 35 17.75 -5.41 -10.57
CA GLY A 35 17.97 -4.32 -11.53
C GLY A 35 16.80 -3.33 -11.65
N SER A 36 15.66 -3.61 -11.03
CA SER A 36 14.57 -2.64 -10.90
C SER A 36 14.81 -1.68 -9.73
N ARG A 37 14.12 -0.54 -9.75
CA ARG A 37 14.10 0.43 -8.64
C ARG A 37 12.77 1.17 -8.61
N VAL A 38 12.36 1.56 -7.41
CA VAL A 38 11.30 2.57 -7.26
C VAL A 38 11.89 3.94 -7.61
N VAL A 39 11.22 4.69 -8.47
CA VAL A 39 11.64 6.05 -8.84
C VAL A 39 11.33 6.99 -7.67
N ALA A 40 12.30 7.81 -7.25
CA ALA A 40 12.11 8.75 -6.16
C ALA A 40 11.05 9.82 -6.49
N GLY A 41 10.27 10.20 -5.49
CA GLY A 41 9.15 11.13 -5.64
C GLY A 41 7.80 10.40 -5.67
N ARG A 42 6.72 11.18 -5.67
CA ARG A 42 5.35 10.66 -5.74
C ARG A 42 4.45 11.67 -6.45
N TRP A 43 3.50 11.18 -7.23
CA TRP A 43 2.47 12.02 -7.86
C TRP A 43 1.28 12.32 -6.93
N GLY A 44 1.22 11.67 -5.76
CA GLY A 44 0.03 11.62 -4.92
C GLY A 44 0.25 10.74 -3.69
N ALA A 45 -0.74 10.75 -2.80
CA ALA A 45 -0.75 9.95 -1.58
C ALA A 45 -2.03 9.09 -1.54
N GLU A 46 -1.87 7.84 -1.16
CA GLU A 46 -2.98 6.91 -1.01
C GLU A 46 -3.41 6.81 0.45
N HIS A 47 -4.69 7.10 0.70
CA HIS A 47 -5.29 6.98 2.02
C HIS A 47 -6.02 5.64 2.14
N PHE A 48 -5.49 4.75 2.98
CA PHE A 48 -6.13 3.47 3.28
C PHE A 48 -7.29 3.64 4.26
N ALA A 49 -8.40 2.96 3.98
CA ALA A 49 -9.59 2.95 4.82
C ALA A 49 -10.24 1.56 4.84
N ALA A 50 -10.93 1.25 5.94
CA ALA A 50 -11.80 0.07 6.00
C ALA A 50 -13.09 0.35 5.22
N ALA A 51 -13.27 -0.33 4.09
CA ALA A 51 -14.47 -0.18 3.28
C ALA A 51 -15.68 -0.91 3.90
N VAL A 52 -16.86 -0.29 3.84
CA VAL A 52 -18.13 -0.86 4.27
C VAL A 52 -19.10 -0.83 3.11
N ALA A 53 -19.85 -1.92 2.90
CA ALA A 53 -20.85 -2.00 1.85
C ALA A 53 -21.89 -0.87 2.00
N LYS A 54 -22.25 -0.24 0.87
CA LYS A 54 -23.25 0.83 0.85
C LYS A 54 -24.56 0.33 1.46
N GLY A 55 -25.16 1.14 2.33
CA GLY A 55 -26.40 0.81 3.04
C GLY A 55 -26.22 -0.05 4.31
N ARG A 56 -25.04 -0.64 4.56
CA ARG A 56 -24.79 -1.47 5.75
C ARG A 56 -24.04 -0.68 6.83
N ARG A 57 -24.66 0.36 7.36
CA ARG A 57 -23.99 1.34 8.26
C ARG A 57 -23.99 0.95 9.74
N ASP A 58 -24.70 -0.09 10.13
CA ASP A 58 -24.86 -0.47 11.54
C ASP A 58 -23.52 -0.77 12.24
N GLY A 59 -22.53 -1.28 11.50
CA GLY A 59 -21.17 -1.53 12.00
C GLY A 59 -20.22 -0.33 11.99
N MET A 60 -20.65 0.82 11.45
CA MET A 60 -19.79 1.99 11.30
C MET A 60 -19.24 2.54 12.62
N PRO A 61 -20.04 2.65 13.71
CA PRO A 61 -19.51 3.13 14.99
C PRO A 61 -18.38 2.27 15.54
N PHE A 62 -18.50 0.94 15.40
CA PHE A 62 -17.45 0.00 15.80
C PHE A 62 -16.17 0.20 14.97
N LEU A 63 -16.30 0.26 13.63
CA LEU A 63 -15.14 0.42 12.75
C LEU A 63 -14.41 1.75 12.99
N GLN A 64 -15.15 2.83 13.21
CA GLN A 64 -14.56 4.13 13.55
C GLN A 64 -13.79 4.07 14.86
N ALA A 65 -14.39 3.47 15.90
CA ALA A 65 -13.73 3.31 17.20
C ALA A 65 -12.45 2.45 17.08
N PHE A 66 -12.52 1.35 16.34
CA PHE A 66 -11.38 0.47 16.08
C PHE A 66 -10.24 1.20 15.36
N VAL A 67 -10.52 1.87 14.23
CA VAL A 67 -9.50 2.59 13.46
C VAL A 67 -8.88 3.72 14.28
N ALA A 68 -9.71 4.49 15.00
CA ALA A 68 -9.23 5.57 15.86
C ALA A 68 -8.38 5.05 17.04
N HIS A 69 -8.70 3.88 17.59
CA HIS A 69 -7.89 3.26 18.62
C HIS A 69 -6.54 2.78 18.06
N ALA A 70 -6.56 2.01 16.96
CA ALA A 70 -5.38 1.44 16.32
C ALA A 70 -4.37 2.49 15.82
N GLY A 71 -4.88 3.68 15.44
CA GLY A 71 -4.05 4.82 15.07
C GLY A 71 -3.36 5.51 16.25
N ARG A 72 -3.93 5.42 17.46
CA ARG A 72 -3.42 6.11 18.67
C ARG A 72 -2.56 5.22 19.56
N ASP A 73 -2.86 3.94 19.65
CA ASP A 73 -2.18 2.97 20.52
C ASP A 73 -0.88 2.39 19.91
N GLY A 74 -0.50 2.88 18.74
CA GLY A 74 0.67 2.43 17.97
C GLY A 74 0.49 1.09 17.26
N THR A 75 -0.71 0.50 17.22
CA THR A 75 -0.97 -0.77 16.52
C THR A 75 -0.62 -0.67 15.04
N VAL A 76 -1.01 0.42 14.36
CA VAL A 76 -0.67 0.64 12.95
C VAL A 76 0.84 0.75 12.76
N ALA A 77 1.53 1.54 13.59
CA ALA A 77 2.99 1.70 13.49
C ALA A 77 3.74 0.37 13.68
N ARG A 78 3.32 -0.45 14.65
CA ARG A 78 3.88 -1.80 14.86
C ARG A 78 3.63 -2.72 13.66
N ALA A 79 2.45 -2.65 13.05
CA ALA A 79 2.12 -3.44 11.87
C ALA A 79 3.00 -3.05 10.66
N ILE A 80 3.19 -1.75 10.43
CA ILE A 80 4.09 -1.21 9.39
C ILE A 80 5.52 -1.74 9.59
N ALA A 81 6.05 -1.62 10.81
CA ALA A 81 7.40 -2.08 11.15
C ALA A 81 7.55 -3.60 10.97
N ARG A 82 6.61 -4.39 11.48
CA ARG A 82 6.63 -5.86 11.37
C ARG A 82 6.60 -6.32 9.92
N ALA A 83 5.84 -5.63 9.06
CA ALA A 83 5.73 -5.98 7.64
C ALA A 83 6.93 -5.48 6.80
N GLY A 84 7.84 -4.68 7.38
CA GLY A 84 8.91 -4.02 6.61
C GLY A 84 8.37 -3.06 5.55
N LEU A 85 7.18 -2.49 5.78
CA LEU A 85 6.46 -1.70 4.77
C LEU A 85 7.20 -0.38 4.49
N ARG A 86 7.55 -0.16 3.23
CA ARG A 86 8.23 1.05 2.74
C ARG A 86 7.25 1.95 2.00
N GLY A 87 7.58 3.25 1.90
CA GLY A 87 6.75 4.26 1.23
C GLY A 87 5.54 4.73 2.04
N THR A 88 5.51 4.46 3.35
CA THR A 88 4.45 5.00 4.21
C THR A 88 4.71 6.45 4.58
N VAL A 89 3.63 7.20 4.79
CA VAL A 89 3.68 8.54 5.39
C VAL A 89 2.92 8.57 6.71
N PRO A 90 3.40 9.32 7.71
CA PRO A 90 2.64 9.55 8.94
C PRO A 90 1.28 10.17 8.64
N ALA A 91 0.27 9.82 9.43
CA ALA A 91 -1.03 10.47 9.36
C ALA A 91 -0.88 11.96 9.74
N GLY A 92 -1.19 12.88 8.82
CA GLY A 92 -1.17 14.33 9.04
C GLY A 92 0.00 15.11 8.40
N GLY A 93 0.77 14.49 7.50
CA GLY A 93 1.81 15.16 6.71
C GLY A 93 1.48 15.32 5.22
#